data_AF-A0A1W9L8L9-F1
#
_entry.id   AF-A0A1W9L8L9-F1
#
_cell.length_a   1.000
_cell.length_b   1.000
_cell.length_c   1.000
_cell.angle_alpha   90.00
_cell.angle_beta   90.00
_cell.angle_gamma   90.00
#
_symmetry.space_group_name_H-M   'P 1'
#
loop_
_entity.id
_entity.type
_entity.pdbx_description
1 polymer ?
#
loop_
_entity_poly.entity_id
_entity_poly.type
_entity_poly.pdbx_seq_one_letter_code
_entity_poly.pdbx_strand_id
1 'polypeptide(L)' 'MKNTIPDTPEKLEQRKHIHALIKKTFGKLSQLAKVLDVNKTTVLIWLNHKHIPQKRAEQISRITNGKIQASEIMLCDT' A
#
# COMPACT_ATOMS: atom_id res chain seq x y z
N MET A 1 -13.91 0.88 -23.51
CA MET A 1 -14.82 0.60 -22.39
C MET A 1 -14.16 1.15 -21.13
N LYS A 2 -14.74 2.16 -20.47
CA LYS A 2 -14.23 2.70 -19.21
C LYS A 2 -14.81 1.84 -18.08
N ASN A 3 -14.08 0.81 -17.67
CA ASN A 3 -14.44 0.03 -16.47
C ASN A 3 -14.08 0.86 -15.24
N THR A 4 -14.91 1.86 -14.92
CA THR A 4 -14.85 2.50 -13.61
C THR A 4 -15.52 1.54 -12.64
N ILE A 5 -14.76 0.59 -12.09
CA ILE A 5 -15.23 -0.25 -10.98
C ILE A 5 -15.57 0.73 -9.83
N PRO A 6 -16.82 0.82 -9.38
CA PRO A 6 -17.16 1.69 -8.28
C PRO A 6 -16.35 1.26 -7.06
N ASP A 7 -15.67 2.22 -6.45
CA ASP A 7 -15.00 2.06 -5.16
C ASP A 7 -16.07 1.64 -4.14
N THR A 8 -16.20 0.34 -3.85
CA THR A 8 -17.09 -0.11 -2.79
C THR A 8 -16.62 0.49 -1.46
N PRO A 9 -17.52 0.88 -0.55
CA PRO A 9 -17.16 1.50 0.73
C PRO A 9 -16.16 0.67 1.55
N GLU A 10 -16.22 -0.66 1.41
CA GLU A 10 -15.27 -1.61 2.00
C GLU A 10 -13.82 -1.40 1.51
N LYS A 11 -13.63 -1.10 0.22
CA LYS A 11 -12.31 -0.80 -0.36
C LYS A 11 -11.78 0.57 0.11
N LEU A 12 -12.66 1.51 0.45
CA LEU A 12 -12.28 2.82 1.00
C LEU A 12 -11.76 2.68 2.44
N GLU A 13 -12.45 1.88 3.25
CA GLU A 13 -12.07 1.54 4.63
C GLU A 13 -10.71 0.82 4.65
N GLN A 14 -10.50 -0.14 3.75
CA GLN A 14 -9.21 -0.83 3.62
C GLN A 14 -8.07 0.12 3.24
N ARG A 15 -8.31 1.07 2.33
CA ARG A 15 -7.32 2.10 1.97
C ARG A 15 -6.93 2.97 3.16
N LYS A 16 -7.91 3.41 3.95
CA LYS A 16 -7.67 4.17 5.18
C LYS A 16 -6.86 3.35 6.18
N HIS A 17 -7.19 2.07 6.33
CA HIS A 17 -6.48 1.16 7.21
C HIS A 17 -5.01 1.03 6.81
N ILE A 18 -4.73 0.66 5.55
CA ILE A 18 -3.35 0.53 5.03
C ILE A 18 -2.57 1.84 5.16
N HIS A 19 -3.21 2.97 4.83
CA HIS A 19 -2.58 4.28 4.95
C HIS A 19 -2.23 4.63 6.40
N ALA A 20 -3.13 4.32 7.36
CA ALA A 20 -2.87 4.50 8.77
C ALA A 20 -1.76 3.58 9.28
N LEU A 21 -1.73 2.33 8.81
CA LEU A 21 -0.76 1.31 9.21
C LEU A 21 0.66 1.65 8.72
N ILE A 22 0.79 2.05 7.46
CA ILE A 22 2.04 2.58 6.90
C ILE A 22 2.48 3.84 7.65
N LYS A 23 1.56 4.78 7.92
CA LYS A 23 1.86 6.01 8.66
C LYS A 23 2.29 5.72 10.10
N LYS A 24 1.70 4.73 10.77
CA LYS A 24 2.05 4.31 12.13
C LYS A 24 3.44 3.66 12.17
N THR A 25 3.76 2.84 11.18
CA THR A 25 5.03 2.09 11.15
C THR A 25 6.21 2.93 10.66
N PHE A 26 6.03 3.74 9.62
CA PHE A 26 7.11 4.50 8.98
C PHE A 26 7.06 6.01 9.30
N GLY A 27 6.02 6.49 9.97
CA GLY A 27 5.79 7.92 10.28
C GLY A 27 5.32 8.75 9.08
N LYS A 28 6.03 8.66 7.95
CA LYS A 28 5.74 9.42 6.71
C LYS A 28 5.87 8.52 5.48
N LEU A 29 5.03 8.76 4.47
CA LEU A 29 5.12 8.08 3.16
C LEU A 29 6.49 8.29 2.49
N SER A 30 7.15 9.43 2.72
CA SER A 30 8.49 9.69 2.23
C SER A 30 9.55 8.78 2.84
N GLN A 31 9.37 8.30 4.08
CA GLN A 31 10.27 7.33 4.70
C GLN A 31 10.08 5.95 4.08
N LEU A 32 8.83 5.52 3.88
CA LEU A 32 8.55 4.27 3.15
C LEU A 32 9.16 4.29 1.74
N ALA A 33 9.02 5.41 1.02
CA ALA A 33 9.56 5.58 -0.32
C ALA A 33 11.10 5.44 -0.32
N LYS A 34 11.79 6.06 0.64
CA LYS A 34 13.25 5.92 0.80
C LYS A 34 13.67 4.48 1.09
N VAL A 35 12.97 3.83 2.01
CA VAL A 35 13.25 2.44 2.42
C VAL A 35 13.08 1.46 1.26
N LEU A 36 12.09 1.70 0.39
CA LEU A 36 11.82 0.88 -0.78
C LEU A 36 12.64 1.28 -2.01
N ASP A 37 13.44 2.33 -1.90
CA ASP A 37 14.18 2.95 -3.01
C ASP A 37 13.27 3.28 -4.19
N VAL A 38 12.16 3.97 -3.91
CA VAL A 38 11.19 4.43 -4.92
C VAL A 38 10.81 5.88 -4.69
N ASN A 39 10.22 6.51 -5.70
CA ASN A 39 9.70 7.85 -5.55
C ASN A 39 8.45 7.87 -4.66
N LYS A 40 8.27 8.91 -3.84
CA LYS A 40 7.07 9.12 -3.03
C LYS A 40 5.80 9.10 -3.90
N THR A 41 5.87 9.64 -5.11
CA THR A 41 4.75 9.63 -6.06
C THR A 41 4.35 8.20 -6.42
N THR A 42 5.31 7.29 -6.57
CA THR A 42 5.05 5.86 -6.84
C THR A 42 4.27 5.22 -5.69
N VAL A 43 4.65 5.49 -4.44
CA VAL A 43 3.91 5.00 -3.26
C VAL A 43 2.49 5.56 -3.21
N LEU A 44 2.31 6.84 -3.54
CA LEU A 44 0.98 7.45 -3.64
C LEU A 44 0.13 6.81 -4.75
N ILE A 45 0.73 6.54 -5.91
CA ILE A 45 0.06 5.84 -7.01
C ILE A 45 -0.38 4.45 -6.54
N TRP A 46 0.48 3.67 -5.88
CA TRP A 46 0.10 2.35 -5.37
C TRP A 46 -1.06 2.41 -4.38
N LEU A 47 -1.06 3.39 -3.48
CA LEU A 47 -2.16 3.59 -2.52
C LEU A 47 -3.44 4.09 -3.19
N ASN A 48 -3.33 4.90 -4.25
CA ASN A 48 -4.49 5.49 -4.93
C ASN A 48 -5.11 4.54 -5.96
N HIS A 49 -4.28 3.81 -6.70
CA HIS A 49 -4.67 2.79 -7.68
C HIS A 49 -4.88 1.42 -7.06
N LYS A 50 -4.79 1.30 -5.72
CA LYS A 50 -5.02 0.07 -4.97
C LYS A 50 -4.19 -1.10 -5.50
N HIS A 51 -2.92 -0.86 -5.71
CA HIS A 51 -2.02 -1.89 -6.22
C HIS A 51 -0.62 -1.62 -5.70
N ILE A 52 -0.27 -2.28 -4.58
CA ILE A 52 1.13 -2.42 -4.17
C ILE A 52 1.61 -3.74 -4.78
N PRO A 53 2.64 -3.71 -5.66
CA PRO A 53 3.15 -4.94 -6.25
C PRO A 53 3.56 -5.95 -5.18
N GLN A 54 3.26 -7.23 -5.39
CA GLN A 54 3.56 -8.32 -4.42
C GLN A 54 5.01 -8.26 -3.92
N LYS A 55 5.99 -8.13 -4.84
CA LYS A 55 7.41 -8.01 -4.47
C LYS A 55 7.67 -6.88 -3.47
N ARG A 56 6.96 -5.75 -3.60
CA ARG A 56 7.07 -4.60 -2.71
C ARG A 56 6.34 -4.82 -1.39
N ALA A 57 5.17 -5.47 -1.43
CA ALA A 57 4.45 -5.87 -0.23
C ALA A 57 5.29 -6.83 0.64
N GLU A 58 5.92 -7.83 0.02
CA GLU A 58 6.87 -8.74 0.69
C GLU A 58 8.07 -7.99 1.27
N GLN A 59 8.62 -7.03 0.52
CA GLN A 59 9.73 -6.20 0.98
C GLN A 59 9.33 -5.39 2.22
N ILE A 60 8.16 -4.75 2.21
CA ILE A 60 7.60 -4.01 3.36
C ILE A 60 7.43 -4.96 4.55
N SER A 61 6.90 -6.16 4.33
CA SER A 61 6.73 -7.14 5.38
C SER A 61 8.05 -7.54 6.04
N ARG A 62 9.10 -7.76 5.23
CA ARG A 62 10.45 -8.04 5.75
C ARG A 62 11.04 -6.88 6.53
N ILE A 63 10.97 -5.64 6.01
CA ILE A 63 11.55 -4.47 6.67
C ILE A 63 10.83 -4.14 7.98
N THR A 64 9.54 -4.45 8.05
CA THR A 64 8.73 -4.25 9.27
C THR A 64 8.78 -5.45 10.22
N ASN A 65 9.61 -6.45 9.92
CA ASN A 65 9.73 -7.70 10.67
C ASN A 65 8.38 -8.38 10.91
N GLY A 66 7.53 -8.43 9.88
CA GLY A 66 6.20 -9.02 9.94
C GLY A 66 5.11 -8.17 10.60
N LYS A 67 5.42 -6.95 11.08
CA LYS A 67 4.38 -6.03 11.63
C LYS A 67 3.34 -5.63 10.59
N ILE A 68 3.70 -5.66 9.31
CA ILE A 68 2.78 -5.49 8.18
C ILE A 68 2.90 -6.77 7.35
N GLN A 69 1.84 -7.56 7.24
CA GLN A 69 1.88 -8.73 6.37
C GLN A 69 1.71 -8.30 4.92
N ALA A 70 2.40 -8.98 4.00
CA ALA A 70 2.28 -8.69 2.58
C ALA A 70 0.83 -8.84 2.11
N SER A 71 0.11 -9.87 2.60
CA SER A 71 -1.31 -10.13 2.33
C SER A 71 -2.25 -9.00 2.76
N GLU A 72 -1.90 -8.22 3.78
CA GLU A 72 -2.74 -7.11 4.26
C GLU A 72 -2.69 -5.89 3.34
N ILE A 73 -1.58 -5.74 2.60
CA ILE A 73 -1.30 -4.57 1.75
C ILE A 73 -1.20 -4.92 0.26
N MET A 74 -1.16 -6.22 -0.07
CA MET A 74 -1.24 -6.76 -1.40
C MET A 74 -2.68 -6.61 -1.87
N LEU A 75 -2.93 -5.46 -2.50
CA LEU A 75 -4.19 -5.18 -3.16
C LEU A 75 -4.09 -5.80 -4.56
N CYS A 76 -4.58 -7.03 -4.71
CA CYS A 76 -4.74 -7.68 -6.01
C CYS A 76 -6.06 -7.27 -6.66
N ASP A 77 -6.03 -6.99 -7.96
CA ASP A 77 -7.21 -7.14 -8.82
C ASP A 77 -7.56 -8.63 -8.84
N THR A 78 -8.55 -9.03 -8.04
CA THR A 78 -9.42 -10.17 -8.38
C THR A 78 -10.45 -9.72 -9.39
#